data_AF-A0A075VNP0-F1
#
_entry.id   AF-A0A075VNP0-F1
#
_cell.length_a   1.000
_cell.length_b   1.000
_cell.length_c   1.000
_cell.angle_alpha   90.00
_cell.angle_beta   90.00
_cell.angle_gamma   90.00
#
_symmetry.space_group_name_H-M   'P 1'
#
loop_
_entity.id
_entity.type
_entity.pdbx_description
1 polymer ?
#
loop_
_entity_poly.entity_id
_entity_poly.type
_entity_poly.pdbx_seq_one_letter_code
_entity_poly.pdbx_strand_id
1 'polypeptide(L)'
;QKAFAELESHRAVSLNLKWKELEAHFHGLEKSLKRRFHELEDQEKEYESKTVEAQEMIEKRKTAVVAKEQASLEKLQEKRDAAVFAIAIAREKHRRVSCEEYSVDNSESQSGTMEETPTNSMISEITSDYTSGTVEDGSSEVQSADNGNGEVASYPELVKLCEEMDAEGLHNFISDNRKNLASMKEEIPQALNAAADPACLVLDSLKNFYRGDMTNLDAKKDSSLLGLRRTCIMLMECLSILFMGLDAASVSEIISADVKARAKTIAEAWKPKLNGLDMEAGSGNSLEAHAFLQLLATFSIASDFNTEELTKLVPLVSRRRQAADLCRSLGLS
;
A
#
# COMPACT_ATOMS: atom_id res chain seq x y z
N GLN A 1 -7.63 0.80 -78.26
CA GLN A 1 -8.76 1.41 -77.52
C GLN A 1 -9.53 0.37 -76.71
N LYS A 2 -10.24 -0.61 -77.30
CA LYS A 2 -11.11 -1.56 -76.56
C LYS A 2 -10.46 -2.20 -75.30
N ALA A 3 -9.28 -2.81 -75.43
CA ALA A 3 -8.59 -3.45 -74.29
C ALA A 3 -8.20 -2.48 -73.15
N PHE A 4 -8.01 -1.19 -73.43
CA PHE A 4 -7.70 -0.20 -72.39
C PHE A 4 -8.94 0.12 -71.55
N ALA A 5 -10.08 0.35 -72.21
CA ALA A 5 -11.36 0.56 -71.53
C ALA A 5 -11.80 -0.66 -70.68
N GLU A 6 -11.47 -1.87 -71.15
CA GLU A 6 -11.74 -3.12 -70.43
C GLU A 6 -10.87 -3.26 -69.17
N LEU A 7 -9.58 -2.91 -69.25
CA LEU A 7 -8.67 -2.85 -68.10
C LEU A 7 -9.09 -1.76 -67.08
N GLU A 8 -9.51 -0.60 -67.57
CA GLU A 8 -9.94 0.55 -66.76
C GLU A 8 -11.26 0.25 -66.04
N SER A 9 -12.21 -0.41 -66.71
CA SER A 9 -13.42 -0.98 -66.11
C SER A 9 -13.09 -1.97 -64.99
N HIS A 10 -12.20 -2.95 -65.25
CA HIS A 10 -11.78 -3.92 -64.24
C HIS A 10 -11.17 -3.25 -63.01
N ARG A 11 -10.30 -2.26 -63.22
CA ARG A 11 -9.67 -1.47 -62.15
C ARG A 11 -10.70 -0.69 -61.32
N ALA A 12 -11.66 -0.05 -61.99
CA ALA A 12 -12.73 0.69 -61.32
C ALA A 12 -13.62 -0.22 -60.45
N VAL A 13 -13.96 -1.42 -60.94
CA VAL A 13 -14.73 -2.42 -60.19
C VAL A 13 -13.94 -2.93 -58.98
N SER A 14 -12.67 -3.33 -59.16
CA SER A 14 -11.83 -3.81 -58.05
C SER A 14 -11.56 -2.77 -56.97
N LEU A 15 -11.42 -1.49 -57.33
CA LEU A 15 -11.28 -0.41 -56.34
C LEU A 15 -12.59 -0.13 -55.60
N ASN A 16 -13.73 -0.12 -56.30
CA ASN A 16 -15.04 0.03 -55.66
C ASN A 16 -15.35 -1.10 -54.67
N LEU A 17 -14.96 -2.35 -54.98
CA LEU A 17 -15.16 -3.47 -54.06
C LEU A 17 -14.35 -3.28 -52.77
N LYS A 18 -13.06 -2.95 -52.89
CA LYS A 18 -12.17 -2.69 -51.75
C LYS A 18 -12.62 -1.50 -50.91
N TRP A 19 -13.17 -0.45 -51.53
CA TRP A 19 -13.75 0.68 -50.80
C TRP A 19 -15.01 0.28 -50.02
N LYS A 20 -15.90 -0.54 -50.58
CA LYS A 20 -17.07 -1.05 -49.84
C LYS A 20 -16.68 -1.97 -48.69
N GLU A 21 -15.66 -2.81 -48.86
CA GLU A 21 -15.10 -3.64 -47.79
C GLU A 21 -14.51 -2.78 -46.65
N LEU A 22 -13.74 -1.74 -46.99
CA LEU A 22 -13.15 -0.83 -46.03
C LEU A 22 -14.21 0.02 -45.29
N GLU A 23 -15.20 0.53 -46.02
CA GLU A 23 -16.33 1.27 -45.48
C GLU A 23 -17.16 0.41 -44.52
N ALA A 24 -17.46 -0.84 -44.90
CA ALA A 24 -18.16 -1.79 -44.03
C ALA A 24 -17.35 -2.12 -42.76
N HIS A 25 -16.03 -2.25 -42.87
CA HIS A 25 -15.15 -2.45 -41.73
C HIS A 25 -15.18 -1.26 -40.75
N PHE A 26 -15.09 -0.02 -41.25
CA PHE A 26 -15.18 1.17 -40.40
C PHE A 26 -16.55 1.33 -39.74
N HIS A 27 -17.65 1.10 -40.46
CA HIS A 27 -19.00 1.09 -39.86
C HIS A 27 -19.15 -0.01 -38.79
N GLY A 28 -18.54 -1.18 -39.01
CA GLY A 28 -18.50 -2.27 -38.01
C GLY A 28 -17.73 -1.87 -36.75
N LEU A 29 -16.56 -1.24 -36.92
CA LEU A 29 -15.75 -0.72 -35.82
C LEU A 29 -16.48 0.37 -35.04
N GLU A 30 -17.07 1.35 -35.73
CA GLU A 30 -17.85 2.44 -35.13
C GLU A 30 -19.04 1.90 -34.32
N LYS A 31 -19.80 0.95 -34.88
CA LYS A 31 -20.92 0.30 -34.17
C LYS A 31 -20.45 -0.48 -32.95
N SER A 32 -19.30 -1.16 -33.03
CA SER A 32 -18.74 -1.88 -31.90
C SER A 32 -18.24 -0.94 -30.80
N LEU A 33 -17.58 0.16 -31.17
CA LEU A 33 -17.11 1.19 -30.25
C LEU A 33 -18.28 1.89 -29.55
N LYS A 34 -19.31 2.30 -30.30
CA LYS A 34 -20.55 2.87 -29.75
C LYS A 34 -21.20 1.94 -28.73
N ARG A 35 -21.38 0.65 -29.06
CA ARG A 35 -21.91 -0.34 -28.12
C ARG A 35 -21.07 -0.42 -26.84
N ARG A 36 -19.73 -0.47 -26.96
CA ARG A 36 -18.84 -0.60 -25.80
C ARG A 36 -18.75 0.67 -24.96
N PHE A 37 -19.00 1.83 -25.56
CA PHE A 37 -19.16 3.10 -24.82
C PHE A 37 -20.39 3.05 -23.91
N HIS A 38 -21.57 2.64 -24.42
CA HIS A 38 -22.79 2.53 -23.60
C HIS A 38 -22.65 1.44 -22.53
N GLU A 39 -22.02 0.29 -22.86
CA GLU A 39 -21.71 -0.78 -21.90
C GLU A 39 -20.86 -0.28 -20.72
N LEU A 40 -19.89 0.61 -20.97
CA LEU A 40 -19.07 1.24 -19.93
C LEU A 40 -19.83 2.33 -19.15
N GLU A 41 -20.66 3.13 -19.82
CA GLU A 41 -21.49 4.16 -19.19
C GLU A 41 -22.53 3.56 -18.22
N ASP A 42 -23.09 2.39 -18.57
CA ASP A 42 -24.00 1.65 -17.69
C ASP A 42 -23.25 1.02 -16.50
N GLN A 43 -22.04 0.49 -16.72
CA GLN A 43 -21.17 -0.01 -15.64
C GLN A 43 -20.74 1.11 -14.67
N GLU A 44 -20.38 2.29 -15.19
CA GLU A 44 -20.02 3.46 -14.37
C GLU A 44 -21.17 3.85 -13.44
N LYS A 45 -22.40 3.93 -13.95
CA LYS A 45 -23.61 4.21 -13.14
C LYS A 45 -23.87 3.14 -12.08
N GLU A 46 -23.63 1.86 -12.40
CA GLU A 46 -23.76 0.76 -11.44
C GLU A 46 -22.73 0.85 -10.30
N TYR A 47 -21.47 1.18 -10.62
CA TYR A 47 -20.42 1.39 -9.61
C TYR A 47 -20.67 2.64 -8.76
N GLU A 48 -21.19 3.72 -9.33
CA GLU A 48 -21.55 4.93 -8.59
C GLU A 48 -22.67 4.63 -7.58
N SER A 49 -23.76 3.95 -8.01
CA SER A 49 -24.85 3.52 -7.11
C SER A 49 -24.34 2.67 -5.95
N LYS A 50 -23.51 1.65 -6.25
CA LYS A 50 -22.90 0.78 -5.23
C LYS A 50 -22.01 1.54 -4.25
N THR A 51 -21.31 2.57 -4.73
CA THR A 51 -20.44 3.41 -3.90
C THR A 51 -21.27 4.27 -2.94
N VAL A 52 -22.34 4.90 -3.42
CA VAL A 52 -23.28 5.68 -2.59
C VAL A 52 -23.97 4.79 -1.54
N GLU A 53 -24.47 3.61 -1.94
CA GLU A 53 -25.09 2.64 -1.03
C GLU A 53 -24.13 2.18 0.09
N ALA A 54 -22.86 1.94 -0.26
CA ALA A 54 -21.82 1.56 0.70
C ALA A 54 -21.49 2.71 1.67
N GLN A 55 -21.37 3.95 1.17
CA GLN A 55 -21.14 5.14 1.99
C GLN A 55 -22.31 5.39 2.96
N GLU A 56 -23.55 5.27 2.50
CA GLU A 56 -24.73 5.36 3.37
C GLU A 56 -24.72 4.29 4.46
N MET A 57 -24.34 3.05 4.14
CA MET A 57 -24.26 1.97 5.14
C MET A 57 -23.17 2.26 6.19
N ILE A 58 -22.02 2.80 5.77
CA ILE A 58 -20.93 3.19 6.66
C ILE A 58 -21.40 4.32 7.60
N GLU A 59 -22.05 5.37 7.10
CA GLU A 59 -22.48 6.49 7.94
C GLU A 59 -23.62 6.08 8.90
N LYS A 60 -24.53 5.19 8.47
CA LYS A 60 -25.54 4.57 9.35
C LYS A 60 -24.91 3.72 10.46
N ARG A 61 -23.82 2.99 10.17
CA ARG A 61 -23.07 2.24 11.20
C ARG A 61 -22.31 3.17 12.14
N LYS A 62 -21.63 4.18 11.62
CA LYS A 62 -20.85 5.17 12.38
C LYS A 62 -21.72 5.94 13.37
N THR A 63 -22.87 6.45 12.93
CA THR A 63 -23.84 7.12 13.82
C THR A 63 -24.40 6.17 14.90
N ALA A 64 -24.66 4.90 14.57
CA ALA A 64 -25.10 3.91 15.55
C ALA A 64 -24.01 3.51 16.57
N VAL A 65 -22.73 3.51 16.18
CA VAL A 65 -21.59 3.29 17.08
C VAL A 65 -21.44 4.47 18.03
N VAL A 66 -21.37 5.71 17.51
CA VAL A 66 -21.28 6.93 18.32
C VAL A 66 -22.42 7.02 19.34
N ALA A 67 -23.66 6.69 18.95
CA ALA A 67 -24.80 6.67 19.89
C ALA A 67 -24.65 5.63 21.01
N LYS A 68 -24.05 4.46 20.73
CA LYS A 68 -23.78 3.42 21.74
C LYS A 68 -22.62 3.79 22.65
N GLU A 69 -21.57 4.41 22.12
CA GLU A 69 -20.44 4.91 22.88
C GLU A 69 -20.89 5.99 23.85
N GLN A 70 -21.63 6.99 23.37
CA GLN A 70 -22.19 8.07 24.19
C GLN A 70 -23.10 7.53 25.31
N ALA A 71 -24.05 6.65 24.99
CA ALA A 71 -24.94 6.05 25.99
C ALA A 71 -24.20 5.13 27.01
N SER A 72 -23.01 4.63 26.67
CA SER A 72 -22.16 3.87 27.58
C SER A 72 -21.31 4.78 28.47
N LEU A 73 -20.82 5.88 27.91
CA LEU A 73 -20.09 6.93 28.62
C LEU A 73 -20.96 7.61 29.68
N GLU A 74 -22.21 7.95 29.34
CA GLU A 74 -23.20 8.52 30.28
C GLU A 74 -23.44 7.60 31.48
N LYS A 75 -23.68 6.30 31.24
CA LYS A 75 -23.83 5.29 32.32
C LYS A 75 -22.57 5.13 33.19
N LEU A 76 -21.38 5.34 32.63
CA LEU A 76 -20.13 5.34 33.41
C LEU A 76 -20.02 6.61 34.26
N GLN A 77 -20.42 7.77 33.74
CA GLN A 77 -20.45 9.02 34.48
C GLN A 77 -21.47 8.97 35.63
N GLU A 78 -22.69 8.47 35.40
CA GLU A 78 -23.70 8.25 36.45
C GLU A 78 -23.16 7.36 37.59
N LYS A 79 -22.50 6.24 37.25
CA LYS A 79 -21.89 5.35 38.24
C LYS A 79 -20.74 6.01 39.01
N ARG A 80 -19.88 6.77 38.32
CA ARG A 80 -18.81 7.55 38.95
C ARG A 80 -19.38 8.56 39.94
N ASP A 81 -20.40 9.31 39.54
CA ASP A 81 -20.97 10.40 40.34
C ASP A 81 -21.74 9.85 41.55
N ALA A 82 -22.45 8.73 41.40
CA ALA A 82 -23.04 7.99 42.51
C ALA A 82 -21.99 7.48 43.51
N ALA A 83 -20.86 6.96 43.04
CA ALA A 83 -19.76 6.51 43.90
C ALA A 83 -19.08 7.68 44.64
N VAL A 84 -18.82 8.79 43.95
CA VAL A 84 -18.28 10.03 44.56
C VAL A 84 -19.23 10.58 45.63
N PHE A 85 -20.54 10.58 45.37
CA PHE A 85 -21.55 11.00 46.33
C PHE A 85 -21.60 10.09 47.56
N ALA A 86 -21.52 8.77 47.39
CA ALA A 86 -21.44 7.80 48.49
C ALA A 86 -20.17 8.02 49.35
N ILE A 87 -19.02 8.26 48.73
CA ILE A 87 -17.76 8.60 49.42
C ILE A 87 -17.90 9.91 50.20
N ALA A 88 -18.54 10.93 49.63
CA ALA A 88 -18.78 12.20 50.31
C ALA A 88 -19.67 12.03 51.56
N ILE A 89 -20.76 11.26 51.46
CA ILE A 89 -21.61 10.92 52.61
C ILE A 89 -20.82 10.14 53.68
N ALA A 90 -20.01 9.17 53.29
CA ALA A 90 -19.20 8.39 54.24
C ALA A 90 -18.18 9.26 54.99
N ARG A 91 -17.48 10.16 54.28
CA ARG A 91 -16.54 11.12 54.87
C ARG A 91 -17.22 12.09 55.83
N GLU A 92 -18.39 12.61 55.45
CA GLU A 92 -19.15 13.55 56.28
C GLU A 92 -19.73 12.87 57.54
N LYS A 93 -20.15 11.61 57.45
CA LYS A 93 -20.49 10.80 58.64
C LYS A 93 -19.27 10.62 59.56
N HIS A 94 -18.12 10.27 59.01
CA HIS A 94 -16.90 10.08 59.80
C HIS A 94 -16.44 11.37 60.50
N ARG A 95 -16.55 12.52 59.81
CA ARG A 95 -16.30 13.85 60.37
C ARG A 95 -17.20 14.16 61.56
N ARG A 96 -18.51 13.87 61.47
CA ARG A 96 -19.44 14.10 62.58
C ARG A 96 -19.15 13.21 63.80
N VAL A 97 -18.89 11.93 63.58
CA VAL A 97 -18.46 11.01 64.65
C VAL A 97 -17.17 11.50 65.32
N SER A 98 -16.20 12.02 64.55
CA SER A 98 -14.97 12.61 65.08
C SER A 98 -15.15 13.94 65.83
N CYS A 99 -16.28 14.63 65.69
CA CYS A 99 -16.61 15.84 66.45
C CYS A 99 -17.43 15.56 67.71
N GLU A 100 -18.15 14.45 67.77
CA GLU A 100 -18.96 14.06 68.94
C GLU A 100 -18.11 13.47 70.08
N GLU A 101 -16.81 13.18 69.86
CA GLU A 101 -15.87 12.73 70.90
C GLU A 101 -15.20 13.88 71.71
N TYR A 102 -15.46 15.15 71.41
CA TYR A 102 -14.81 16.29 72.11
C TYR A 102 -15.76 17.37 72.66
N SER A 103 -16.40 17.05 73.79
CA SER A 103 -16.68 17.98 74.91
C SER A 103 -17.00 17.12 76.14
N VAL A 104 -16.35 17.22 77.30
CA VAL A 104 -15.64 18.30 78.02
C VAL A 104 -14.45 17.68 78.83
N ASP A 105 -13.46 18.38 79.42
CA ASP A 105 -13.33 19.81 79.75
C ASP A 105 -11.87 20.33 79.81
N ASN A 106 -11.76 21.67 79.76
CA ASN A 106 -10.78 22.62 80.35
C ASN A 106 -9.24 22.63 80.08
N SER A 107 -8.78 23.89 80.02
CA SER A 107 -7.47 24.50 80.38
C SER A 107 -6.27 24.50 79.39
N GLU A 108 -5.92 25.74 78.98
CA GLU A 108 -4.60 26.37 78.76
C GLU A 108 -3.43 25.47 78.26
N SER A 109 -2.76 25.76 77.12
CA SER A 109 -1.88 26.94 76.98
C SER A 109 -1.37 27.19 75.54
N GLN A 110 -1.40 28.46 75.12
CA GLN A 110 -0.36 29.25 74.39
C GLN A 110 0.55 28.66 73.27
N SER A 111 0.61 29.40 72.13
CA SER A 111 1.64 29.41 71.04
C SER A 111 1.83 28.15 70.16
N GLY A 112 2.01 28.24 68.83
CA GLY A 112 1.95 29.37 67.90
C GLY A 112 2.47 28.99 66.48
N THR A 113 2.07 29.75 65.44
CA THR A 113 2.80 30.06 64.18
C THR A 113 3.46 28.89 63.40
N MET A 114 2.89 28.33 62.31
CA MET A 114 2.80 28.82 60.90
C MET A 114 3.76 28.04 59.96
N GLU A 115 3.46 28.06 58.65
CA GLU A 115 4.20 27.51 57.48
C GLU A 115 4.04 25.98 57.29
N GLU A 116 3.23 25.54 56.32
CA GLU A 116 3.36 25.58 54.84
C GLU A 116 4.03 24.32 54.26
N THR A 117 3.33 23.73 53.30
CA THR A 117 3.73 22.72 52.32
C THR A 117 5.08 23.05 51.64
N PRO A 118 5.87 22.07 51.11
CA PRO A 118 5.36 21.23 50.01
C PRO A 118 6.01 19.84 49.72
N THR A 119 5.43 19.23 48.66
CA THR A 119 6.03 18.35 47.63
C THR A 119 6.16 16.82 47.84
N ASN A 120 5.33 16.12 47.05
CA ASN A 120 5.68 15.07 46.06
C ASN A 120 6.29 13.72 46.47
N SER A 121 5.68 12.66 45.89
CA SER A 121 6.28 11.44 45.29
C SER A 121 7.22 10.56 46.14
N MET A 122 7.23 9.23 46.03
CA MET A 122 6.56 8.26 45.14
C MET A 122 6.85 6.84 45.71
N ILE A 123 6.23 5.76 45.19
CA ILE A 123 6.75 4.36 45.20
C ILE A 123 6.79 3.67 46.59
N SER A 124 6.55 2.36 46.78
CA SER A 124 5.79 1.30 46.07
C SER A 124 5.73 0.04 46.98
N GLU A 125 5.00 -1.02 46.56
CA GLU A 125 5.26 -2.43 46.94
C GLU A 125 4.98 -2.85 48.43
N ILE A 126 4.72 -4.12 48.80
CA ILE A 126 4.62 -5.40 48.09
C ILE A 126 3.73 -6.42 48.87
N THR A 127 3.10 -7.37 48.15
CA THR A 127 2.54 -8.71 48.56
C THR A 127 1.75 -8.95 49.86
N SER A 128 0.73 -9.82 49.77
CA SER A 128 0.69 -11.05 50.58
C SER A 128 -0.13 -12.17 49.91
N ASP A 129 0.30 -13.42 50.10
CA ASP A 129 -0.33 -14.65 49.58
C ASP A 129 -1.47 -15.17 50.48
N TYR A 130 -2.35 -16.03 49.94
CA TYR A 130 -2.55 -17.38 50.52
C TYR A 130 -3.29 -18.39 49.59
N THR A 131 -3.04 -19.64 49.90
CA THR A 131 -3.16 -20.91 49.17
C THR A 131 -4.54 -21.57 49.01
N SER A 132 -4.79 -22.11 47.79
CA SER A 132 -5.04 -23.53 47.42
C SER A 132 -6.29 -24.34 47.87
N GLY A 133 -6.87 -25.09 46.90
CA GLY A 133 -7.73 -26.29 47.08
C GLY A 133 -8.78 -26.46 45.95
N THR A 134 -8.48 -27.01 44.76
CA THR A 134 -8.62 -28.44 44.31
C THR A 134 -10.06 -29.02 44.40
N VAL A 135 -10.67 -29.71 43.41
CA VAL A 135 -10.18 -30.57 42.29
C VAL A 135 -11.18 -30.64 41.09
N GLU A 136 -10.65 -30.98 39.89
CA GLU A 136 -11.26 -31.77 38.76
C GLU A 136 -12.54 -31.26 38.04
N ASP A 137 -12.78 -31.47 36.73
CA ASP A 137 -12.08 -32.15 35.60
C ASP A 137 -12.58 -31.52 34.25
N GLY A 138 -11.87 -31.72 33.12
CA GLY A 138 -12.38 -31.46 31.77
C GLY A 138 -11.54 -30.51 30.89
N SER A 139 -10.80 -31.08 29.94
CA SER A 139 -9.85 -30.41 29.02
C SER A 139 -10.49 -29.57 27.90
N SER A 140 -9.88 -28.42 27.54
CA SER A 140 -9.10 -28.22 26.29
C SER A 140 -8.69 -26.76 26.02
N GLU A 141 -7.53 -26.59 25.37
CA GLU A 141 -6.99 -25.37 24.70
C GLU A 141 -6.47 -24.16 25.51
N VAL A 142 -5.60 -23.40 24.82
CA VAL A 142 -5.22 -21.97 25.01
C VAL A 142 -3.98 -21.62 25.86
N GLN A 143 -2.86 -21.47 25.11
CA GLN A 143 -1.81 -20.44 25.22
C GLN A 143 -0.91 -20.33 26.48
N SER A 144 0.40 -20.29 26.22
CA SER A 144 1.27 -19.27 26.81
C SER A 144 1.68 -18.31 25.71
N ALA A 145 1.31 -17.05 25.86
CA ALA A 145 1.74 -15.99 24.96
C ALA A 145 3.16 -15.54 25.33
N ASP A 146 4.03 -15.41 24.34
CA ASP A 146 5.16 -14.50 24.41
C ASP A 146 4.90 -13.33 23.44
N ASN A 147 5.34 -12.14 23.81
CA ASN A 147 4.86 -10.89 23.23
C ASN A 147 5.71 -10.46 22.03
N GLY A 148 5.17 -10.66 20.82
CA GLY A 148 5.65 -10.05 19.60
C GLY A 148 4.47 -9.75 18.68
N ASN A 149 4.39 -8.51 18.17
CA ASN A 149 3.27 -8.06 17.33
C ASN A 149 3.33 -8.69 15.92
N GLY A 150 2.97 -9.98 15.85
CA GLY A 150 2.92 -10.76 14.62
C GLY A 150 1.64 -10.49 13.84
N GLU A 151 1.72 -9.54 12.91
CA GLU A 151 0.77 -9.45 11.81
C GLU A 151 0.78 -10.78 11.05
N VAL A 152 -0.34 -11.50 11.01
CA VAL A 152 -0.41 -12.82 10.38
C VAL A 152 -0.33 -12.62 8.87
N ALA A 153 0.88 -12.72 8.32
CA ALA A 153 1.13 -12.61 6.89
C ALA A 153 0.25 -13.61 6.13
N SER A 154 -0.61 -13.11 5.23
CA SER A 154 -1.50 -13.96 4.44
C SER A 154 -0.72 -14.80 3.44
N TYR A 155 0.50 -14.38 3.11
CA TYR A 155 1.40 -15.05 2.17
C TYR A 155 2.76 -15.40 2.83
N PRO A 156 2.83 -16.44 3.70
CA PRO A 156 4.09 -16.85 4.31
C PRO A 156 5.13 -17.34 3.28
N GLU A 157 4.70 -17.84 2.12
CA GLU A 157 5.57 -18.21 1.00
C GLU A 157 6.30 -16.98 0.40
N LEU A 158 5.66 -15.81 0.41
CA LEU A 158 6.26 -14.55 -0.07
C LEU A 158 7.44 -14.13 0.80
N VAL A 159 7.30 -14.26 2.12
CA VAL A 159 8.37 -14.00 3.10
C VAL A 159 9.52 -14.97 2.85
N LYS A 160 9.24 -16.28 2.74
CA LYS A 160 10.24 -17.32 2.48
C LYS A 160 11.04 -17.06 1.19
N LEU A 161 10.37 -16.67 0.10
CA LEU A 161 11.02 -16.34 -1.17
C LEU A 161 11.95 -15.12 -1.06
N CYS A 162 11.63 -14.18 -0.17
CA CYS A 162 12.51 -13.05 0.14
C CYS A 162 13.72 -13.50 0.98
N GLU A 163 13.52 -14.31 2.02
CA GLU A 163 14.59 -14.90 2.84
C GLU A 163 15.59 -15.72 2.00
N GLU A 164 15.08 -16.54 1.08
CA GLU A 164 15.87 -17.36 0.16
C GLU A 164 16.51 -16.56 -0.99
N MET A 165 16.24 -15.25 -1.07
CA MET A 165 16.69 -14.35 -2.14
C MET A 165 16.26 -14.82 -3.55
N ASP A 166 15.15 -15.57 -3.65
CA ASP A 166 14.69 -16.17 -4.91
C ASP A 166 13.84 -15.19 -5.74
N ALA A 167 14.54 -14.37 -6.52
CA ALA A 167 13.92 -13.48 -7.49
C ALA A 167 13.05 -14.20 -8.56
N GLU A 168 13.36 -15.45 -8.92
CA GLU A 168 12.64 -16.18 -9.97
C GLU A 168 11.37 -16.83 -9.41
N GLY A 169 11.46 -17.46 -8.25
CA GLY A 169 10.31 -17.92 -7.46
C GLY A 169 9.35 -16.78 -7.12
N LEU A 170 9.86 -15.61 -6.72
CA LEU A 170 9.05 -14.41 -6.46
C LEU A 170 8.25 -13.98 -7.70
N HIS A 171 8.87 -13.95 -8.89
CA HIS A 171 8.17 -13.67 -10.16
C HIS A 171 7.08 -14.70 -10.48
N ASN A 172 7.36 -15.99 -10.27
CA ASN A 172 6.42 -17.08 -10.52
C ASN A 172 5.23 -17.02 -9.55
N PHE A 173 5.49 -16.91 -8.26
CA PHE A 173 4.48 -16.77 -7.20
C PHE A 173 3.54 -15.58 -7.47
N ILE A 174 4.09 -14.42 -7.85
CA ILE A 174 3.29 -13.23 -8.20
C ILE A 174 2.45 -13.47 -9.47
N SER A 175 3.01 -14.18 -10.46
CA SER A 175 2.32 -14.51 -11.71
C SER A 175 1.17 -15.51 -11.52
N ASP A 176 1.28 -16.44 -10.58
CA ASP A 176 0.25 -17.43 -10.30
C ASP A 176 -0.86 -16.86 -9.42
N ASN A 177 -0.51 -15.96 -8.49
CA ASN A 177 -1.45 -15.28 -7.58
C ASN A 177 -2.11 -14.01 -8.15
N ARG A 178 -2.12 -13.80 -9.47
CA ARG A 178 -2.65 -12.57 -10.14
C ARG A 178 -4.05 -12.13 -9.69
N LYS A 179 -4.93 -13.06 -9.29
CA LYS A 179 -6.29 -12.73 -8.80
C LYS A 179 -6.27 -11.97 -7.47
N ASN A 180 -5.27 -12.25 -6.64
CA ASN A 180 -5.09 -11.68 -5.30
C ASN A 180 -4.01 -10.60 -5.28
N LEU A 181 -3.57 -10.11 -6.46
CA LEU A 181 -2.47 -9.17 -6.60
C LEU A 181 -2.67 -7.85 -5.84
N ALA A 182 -3.92 -7.45 -5.60
CA ALA A 182 -4.22 -6.25 -4.82
C ALA A 182 -3.80 -6.38 -3.34
N SER A 183 -4.24 -7.42 -2.64
CA SER A 183 -3.85 -7.65 -1.24
C SER A 183 -2.40 -8.09 -1.10
N MET A 184 -1.91 -8.95 -2.01
CA MET A 184 -0.49 -9.35 -2.01
C MET A 184 0.45 -8.15 -2.14
N LYS A 185 0.10 -7.12 -2.93
CA LYS A 185 0.86 -5.86 -3.04
C LYS A 185 1.00 -5.09 -1.73
N GLU A 186 0.06 -5.24 -0.80
CA GLU A 186 0.07 -4.58 0.51
C GLU A 186 1.00 -5.30 1.52
N GLU A 187 1.35 -6.56 1.26
CA GLU A 187 2.28 -7.37 2.08
C GLU A 187 3.71 -7.43 1.51
N ILE A 188 3.91 -7.24 0.20
CA ILE A 188 5.26 -7.28 -0.43
C ILE A 188 6.28 -6.34 0.23
N PRO A 189 5.99 -5.06 0.55
CA PRO A 189 6.98 -4.18 1.19
C PRO A 189 7.49 -4.72 2.54
N GLN A 190 6.62 -5.34 3.32
CA GLN A 190 6.94 -5.95 4.61
C GLN A 190 7.71 -7.26 4.42
N ALA A 191 7.29 -8.11 3.47
CA ALA A 191 7.98 -9.36 3.15
C ALA A 191 9.42 -9.13 2.64
N LEU A 192 9.66 -8.03 1.92
CA LEU A 192 11.01 -7.64 1.48
C LEU A 192 11.98 -7.41 2.66
N ASN A 193 11.54 -7.07 3.87
CA ASN A 193 12.43 -6.96 5.05
C ASN A 193 13.05 -8.29 5.48
N ALA A 194 12.47 -9.43 5.09
CA ALA A 194 13.03 -10.74 5.41
C ALA A 194 14.20 -11.13 4.48
N ALA A 195 14.40 -10.39 3.37
CA ALA A 195 15.55 -10.58 2.49
C ALA A 195 16.84 -10.06 3.14
N ALA A 196 17.92 -10.82 3.01
CA ALA A 196 19.24 -10.42 3.49
C ALA A 196 19.79 -9.16 2.79
N ASP A 197 19.38 -8.92 1.54
CA ASP A 197 19.60 -7.65 0.82
C ASP A 197 18.37 -7.37 -0.07
N PRO A 198 17.38 -6.59 0.42
CA PRO A 198 16.14 -6.32 -0.31
C PRO A 198 16.39 -5.59 -1.64
N ALA A 199 17.43 -4.75 -1.69
CA ALA A 199 17.78 -3.98 -2.87
C ALA A 199 18.40 -4.86 -3.97
N CYS A 200 19.35 -5.73 -3.60
CA CYS A 200 19.91 -6.71 -4.53
C CYS A 200 18.87 -7.70 -5.04
N LEU A 201 17.97 -8.19 -4.19
CA LEU A 201 16.85 -9.06 -4.59
C LEU A 201 15.98 -8.40 -5.68
N VAL A 202 15.59 -7.14 -5.47
CA VAL A 202 14.80 -6.39 -6.44
C VAL A 202 15.59 -6.14 -7.73
N LEU A 203 16.90 -5.86 -7.67
CA LEU A 203 17.74 -5.75 -8.86
C LEU A 203 17.89 -7.08 -9.62
N ASP A 204 17.94 -8.23 -8.93
CA ASP A 204 17.98 -9.55 -9.58
C ASP A 204 16.67 -9.87 -10.31
N SER A 205 15.53 -9.40 -9.77
CA SER A 205 14.24 -9.49 -10.44
C SER A 205 14.19 -8.78 -11.81
N LEU A 206 15.12 -7.86 -12.09
CA LEU A 206 15.18 -7.09 -13.35
C LEU A 206 15.92 -7.83 -14.49
N LYS A 207 16.65 -8.89 -14.18
CA LYS A 207 17.52 -9.66 -15.12
C LYS A 207 16.82 -10.12 -16.40
N ASN A 208 15.51 -10.34 -16.32
CA ASN A 208 14.69 -10.90 -17.40
C ASN A 208 13.86 -9.85 -18.16
N PHE A 209 13.88 -8.56 -17.77
CA PHE A 209 12.98 -7.50 -18.26
C PHE A 209 12.97 -7.33 -19.80
N TYR A 210 14.10 -7.60 -20.45
CA TYR A 210 14.29 -7.51 -21.91
C TYR A 210 14.61 -8.87 -22.58
N ARG A 211 14.36 -10.02 -21.93
CA ARG A 211 14.68 -11.35 -22.52
C ARG A 211 13.79 -11.75 -23.71
N GLY A 212 12.89 -10.88 -24.18
CA GLY A 212 11.97 -11.14 -25.29
C GLY A 212 12.40 -10.64 -26.68
N ASP A 213 13.23 -9.59 -26.76
CA ASP A 213 13.39 -8.75 -27.97
C ASP A 213 13.98 -9.45 -29.22
N MET A 214 14.40 -10.72 -29.12
CA MET A 214 15.21 -11.40 -30.15
C MET A 214 14.49 -12.51 -30.93
N THR A 215 13.28 -12.97 -30.55
CA THR A 215 12.62 -14.11 -31.24
C THR A 215 11.08 -14.09 -31.25
N ASN A 216 10.50 -13.86 -32.43
CA ASN A 216 9.17 -14.25 -32.92
C ASN A 216 7.90 -13.89 -32.11
N LEU A 217 6.90 -13.40 -32.85
CA LEU A 217 5.56 -13.05 -32.38
C LEU A 217 4.78 -14.31 -31.94
N ASP A 218 4.57 -14.45 -30.64
CA ASP A 218 3.52 -15.28 -30.06
C ASP A 218 2.82 -14.44 -28.98
N ALA A 219 1.54 -14.16 -29.15
CA ALA A 219 0.75 -13.34 -28.23
C ALA A 219 0.76 -13.88 -26.78
N LYS A 220 0.99 -15.19 -26.59
CA LYS A 220 1.15 -15.79 -25.25
C LYS A 220 2.50 -15.40 -24.62
N LYS A 221 3.56 -15.34 -25.41
CA LYS A 221 4.91 -14.89 -25.00
C LYS A 221 4.93 -13.38 -24.72
N ASP A 222 4.21 -12.59 -25.51
CA ASP A 222 4.07 -11.16 -25.28
C ASP A 222 3.32 -10.88 -23.96
N SER A 223 2.23 -11.62 -23.69
CA SER A 223 1.47 -11.50 -22.44
C SER A 223 2.30 -11.87 -21.20
N SER A 224 3.17 -12.90 -21.28
CA SER A 224 4.05 -13.26 -20.17
C SER A 224 5.14 -12.21 -19.94
N LEU A 225 5.77 -11.68 -21.00
CA LEU A 225 6.76 -10.60 -20.91
C LEU A 225 6.16 -9.30 -20.33
N LEU A 226 4.97 -8.91 -20.78
CA LEU A 226 4.23 -7.77 -20.24
C LEU A 226 3.80 -8.00 -18.78
N GLY A 227 3.60 -9.25 -18.36
CA GLY A 227 3.41 -9.63 -16.96
C GLY A 227 4.68 -9.38 -16.15
N LEU A 228 5.79 -9.99 -16.57
CA LEU A 228 7.11 -9.88 -15.95
C LEU A 228 7.55 -8.41 -15.77
N ARG A 229 7.41 -7.59 -16.83
CA ARG A 229 7.74 -6.16 -16.77
C ARG A 229 6.89 -5.39 -15.75
N ARG A 230 5.61 -5.72 -15.58
CA ARG A 230 4.76 -5.14 -14.53
C ARG A 230 5.19 -5.60 -13.14
N THR A 231 5.59 -6.85 -12.98
CA THR A 231 6.14 -7.37 -11.71
C THR A 231 7.44 -6.66 -11.33
N CYS A 232 8.39 -6.49 -12.26
CA CYS A 232 9.62 -5.73 -12.02
C CYS A 232 9.35 -4.29 -11.53
N ILE A 233 8.42 -3.58 -12.20
CA ILE A 233 8.01 -2.22 -11.81
C ILE A 233 7.42 -2.22 -10.40
N MET A 234 6.47 -3.13 -10.13
CA MET A 234 5.83 -3.28 -8.83
C MET A 234 6.84 -3.56 -7.71
N LEU A 235 7.84 -4.41 -7.94
CA LEU A 235 8.85 -4.73 -6.93
C LEU A 235 9.72 -3.51 -6.58
N MET A 236 10.08 -2.69 -7.57
CA MET A 236 10.77 -1.41 -7.31
C MET A 236 9.87 -0.39 -6.59
N GLU A 237 8.58 -0.35 -6.91
CA GLU A 237 7.59 0.49 -6.21
C GLU A 237 7.40 0.04 -4.74
N CYS A 238 7.29 -1.27 -4.49
CA CYS A 238 7.21 -1.83 -3.14
C CYS A 238 8.49 -1.60 -2.32
N LEU A 239 9.67 -1.66 -2.94
CA LEU A 239 10.94 -1.30 -2.30
C LEU A 239 10.97 0.19 -1.92
N SER A 240 10.47 1.07 -2.79
CA SER A 240 10.31 2.49 -2.44
C SER A 240 9.30 2.73 -1.30
N ILE A 241 8.20 1.96 -1.24
CA ILE A 241 7.25 2.00 -0.12
C ILE A 241 7.94 1.55 1.18
N LEU A 242 8.76 0.49 1.14
CA LEU A 242 9.54 0.06 2.30
C LEU A 242 10.44 1.19 2.82
N PHE A 243 11.14 1.90 1.94
CA PHE A 243 11.99 3.03 2.34
C PHE A 243 11.23 4.20 2.97
N MET A 244 9.93 4.37 2.68
CA MET A 244 9.11 5.40 3.34
C MET A 244 8.85 5.11 4.83
N GLY A 245 8.99 3.85 5.27
CA GLY A 245 8.86 3.45 6.67
C GLY A 245 10.17 3.44 7.45
N LEU A 246 11.31 3.70 6.80
CA LEU A 246 12.65 3.61 7.38
C LEU A 246 13.28 4.99 7.58
N ASP A 247 14.29 5.07 8.45
CA ASP A 247 15.09 6.29 8.60
C ASP A 247 16.16 6.42 7.50
N ALA A 248 16.70 7.63 7.34
CA ALA A 248 17.67 7.92 6.29
C ALA A 248 18.98 7.12 6.41
N ALA A 249 19.32 6.66 7.62
CA ALA A 249 20.50 5.81 7.85
C ALA A 249 20.26 4.40 7.29
N SER A 250 19.15 3.77 7.66
CA SER A 250 18.75 2.42 7.21
C SER A 250 18.56 2.38 5.69
N VAL A 251 17.95 3.42 5.10
CA VAL A 251 17.83 3.54 3.63
C VAL A 251 19.20 3.66 2.96
N SER A 252 20.17 4.37 3.57
CA SER A 252 21.53 4.48 3.04
C SER A 252 22.37 3.22 3.21
N GLU A 253 22.03 2.35 4.17
CA GLU A 253 22.64 1.03 4.33
C GLU A 253 22.16 0.06 3.24
N ILE A 254 20.83 0.00 3.04
CA ILE A 254 20.21 -0.83 2.00
C ILE A 254 20.59 -0.35 0.58
N ILE A 255 20.56 0.97 0.33
CA ILE A 255 20.99 1.57 -0.93
C ILE A 255 22.47 1.99 -0.85
N SER A 256 23.32 0.99 -0.61
CA SER A 256 24.77 1.11 -0.53
C SER A 256 25.41 1.57 -1.86
N ALA A 257 26.69 1.97 -1.80
CA ALA A 257 27.43 2.40 -3.00
C ALA A 257 27.52 1.30 -4.09
N ASP A 258 27.68 0.03 -3.68
CA ASP A 258 27.73 -1.11 -4.60
C ASP A 258 26.36 -1.39 -5.23
N VAL A 259 25.28 -1.29 -4.44
CA VAL A 259 23.90 -1.37 -4.93
C VAL A 259 23.61 -0.27 -5.96
N LYS A 260 24.02 0.97 -5.70
CA LYS A 260 23.92 2.08 -6.68
C LYS A 260 24.71 1.81 -7.95
N ALA A 261 25.96 1.34 -7.84
CA ALA A 261 26.80 1.01 -8.99
C ALA A 261 26.19 -0.11 -9.86
N ARG A 262 25.59 -1.12 -9.22
CA ARG A 262 24.86 -2.21 -9.87
C ARG A 262 23.58 -1.72 -10.56
N ALA A 263 22.77 -0.90 -9.90
CA ALA A 263 21.58 -0.27 -10.47
C ALA A 263 21.93 0.61 -11.69
N LYS A 264 23.00 1.42 -11.58
CA LYS A 264 23.53 2.24 -12.68
C LYS A 264 23.97 1.39 -13.87
N THR A 265 24.65 0.27 -13.63
CA THR A 265 25.05 -0.68 -14.69
C THR A 265 23.83 -1.26 -15.43
N ILE A 266 22.74 -1.57 -14.72
CA ILE A 266 21.48 -2.04 -15.33
C ILE A 266 20.85 -0.91 -16.16
N ALA A 267 20.77 0.32 -15.63
CA ALA A 267 20.22 1.47 -16.33
C ALA A 267 21.01 1.82 -17.62
N GLU A 268 22.34 1.82 -17.59
CA GLU A 268 23.16 2.02 -18.79
C GLU A 268 22.92 0.94 -19.85
N ALA A 269 22.72 -0.32 -19.45
CA ALA A 269 22.36 -1.41 -20.37
C ALA A 269 20.91 -1.30 -20.93
N TRP A 270 20.06 -0.46 -20.31
CA TRP A 270 18.68 -0.22 -20.74
C TRP A 270 18.55 0.98 -21.69
N LYS A 271 19.34 2.05 -21.49
CA LYS A 271 19.37 3.25 -22.36
C LYS A 271 19.22 2.98 -23.87
N PRO A 272 20.06 2.17 -24.54
CA PRO A 272 19.98 1.99 -25.99
C PRO A 272 18.66 1.38 -26.47
N LYS A 273 17.90 0.71 -25.59
CA LYS A 273 16.60 0.10 -25.88
C LYS A 273 15.45 1.11 -25.82
N LEU A 274 15.64 2.21 -25.09
CA LEU A 274 14.67 3.31 -25.03
C LEU A 274 14.70 4.17 -26.30
N ASN A 275 15.85 4.25 -26.98
CA ASN A 275 16.01 4.99 -28.24
C ASN A 275 15.14 4.45 -29.40
N GLY A 276 14.67 3.20 -29.30
CA GLY A 276 13.75 2.58 -30.26
C GLY A 276 12.27 2.81 -29.95
N LEU A 277 11.94 3.50 -28.85
CA LEU A 277 10.56 3.84 -28.51
C LEU A 277 10.12 5.05 -29.34
N ASP A 278 9.11 4.85 -30.18
CA ASP A 278 8.52 5.94 -30.96
C ASP A 278 7.81 6.93 -30.02
N MET A 279 8.36 8.14 -29.96
CA MET A 279 7.88 9.26 -29.15
C MET A 279 6.52 9.80 -29.61
N GLU A 280 6.21 9.71 -30.89
CA GLU A 280 4.98 10.24 -31.50
C GLU A 280 3.88 9.18 -31.55
N ALA A 281 4.23 7.90 -31.70
CA ALA A 281 3.27 6.78 -31.64
C ALA A 281 3.07 6.18 -30.24
N GLY A 282 3.86 6.63 -29.25
CA GLY A 282 3.82 6.12 -27.88
C GLY A 282 2.45 6.33 -27.22
N SER A 283 1.82 5.24 -26.76
CA SER A 283 0.48 5.25 -26.13
C SER A 283 0.40 5.92 -24.74
N GLY A 284 1.44 6.67 -24.34
CA GLY A 284 1.63 7.24 -23.01
C GLY A 284 1.75 6.21 -21.88
N ASN A 285 1.95 4.94 -22.21
CA ASN A 285 1.89 3.82 -21.27
C ASN A 285 3.07 2.82 -21.39
N SER A 286 4.23 3.24 -21.92
CA SER A 286 5.41 2.37 -22.03
C SER A 286 5.78 1.78 -20.66
N LEU A 287 6.10 0.49 -20.63
CA LEU A 287 6.60 -0.20 -19.44
C LEU A 287 8.11 0.03 -19.31
N GLU A 288 8.80 0.11 -20.43
CA GLU A 288 10.24 0.31 -20.57
C GLU A 288 10.66 1.67 -20.02
N ALA A 289 10.01 2.75 -20.47
CA ALA A 289 10.25 4.10 -19.97
C ALA A 289 9.90 4.22 -18.48
N HIS A 290 8.76 3.66 -18.04
CA HIS A 290 8.36 3.69 -16.62
C HIS A 290 9.35 2.91 -15.74
N ALA A 291 9.75 1.70 -16.13
CA ALA A 291 10.69 0.90 -15.37
C ALA A 291 12.07 1.55 -15.28
N PHE A 292 12.54 2.22 -16.35
CA PHE A 292 13.80 2.96 -16.32
C PHE A 292 13.73 4.14 -15.35
N LEU A 293 12.68 4.99 -15.44
CA LEU A 293 12.49 6.10 -14.51
C LEU A 293 12.35 5.60 -13.06
N GLN A 294 11.59 4.51 -12.84
CA GLN A 294 11.41 3.88 -11.53
C GLN A 294 12.75 3.36 -10.96
N LEU A 295 13.58 2.72 -11.77
CA LEU A 295 14.92 2.27 -11.39
C LEU A 295 15.81 3.44 -10.94
N LEU A 296 15.78 4.56 -11.67
CA LEU A 296 16.56 5.75 -11.29
C LEU A 296 16.10 6.37 -9.97
N ALA A 297 14.78 6.39 -9.72
CA ALA A 297 14.18 6.93 -8.51
C ALA A 297 14.42 6.02 -7.29
N THR A 298 14.03 4.75 -7.37
CA THR A 298 14.12 3.78 -6.26
C THR A 298 15.55 3.63 -5.73
N PHE A 299 16.56 3.66 -6.62
CA PHE A 299 17.97 3.49 -6.23
C PHE A 299 18.73 4.82 -6.06
N SER A 300 18.04 5.97 -6.18
CA SER A 300 18.64 7.31 -6.00
C SER A 300 19.89 7.54 -6.86
N ILE A 301 19.83 7.13 -8.13
CA ILE A 301 20.90 7.28 -9.13
C ILE A 301 20.56 8.28 -10.24
N ALA A 302 19.41 8.96 -10.18
CA ALA A 302 18.96 9.89 -11.21
C ALA A 302 19.97 11.01 -11.55
N SER A 303 20.77 11.45 -10.56
CA SER A 303 21.81 12.48 -10.74
C SER A 303 22.97 12.05 -11.65
N ASP A 304 23.12 10.76 -11.94
CA ASP A 304 24.12 10.25 -12.89
C ASP A 304 23.69 10.38 -14.36
N PHE A 305 22.45 10.81 -14.63
CA PHE A 305 21.82 10.76 -15.95
C PHE A 305 21.46 12.17 -16.44
N ASN A 306 21.47 12.37 -17.77
CA ASN A 306 21.16 13.67 -18.36
C ASN A 306 19.65 13.98 -18.21
N THR A 307 19.32 15.04 -17.47
CA THR A 307 17.94 15.48 -17.22
C THR A 307 17.15 15.73 -18.50
N GLU A 308 17.75 16.27 -19.57
CA GLU A 308 17.08 16.48 -20.86
C GLU A 308 16.72 15.17 -21.57
N GLU A 309 17.50 14.10 -21.35
CA GLU A 309 17.18 12.76 -21.82
C GLU A 309 16.05 12.14 -21.00
N LEU A 310 16.05 12.35 -19.68
CA LEU A 310 14.97 11.89 -18.80
C LEU A 310 13.63 12.57 -19.10
N THR A 311 13.64 13.89 -19.34
CA THR A 311 12.43 14.66 -19.70
C THR A 311 11.79 14.15 -21.00
N LYS A 312 12.58 13.64 -21.96
CA LYS A 312 12.04 12.99 -23.17
C LYS A 312 11.27 11.70 -22.87
N LEU A 313 11.47 11.05 -21.72
CA LEU A 313 10.70 9.85 -21.36
C LEU A 313 9.32 10.17 -20.75
N VAL A 314 9.09 11.41 -20.30
CA VAL A 314 7.85 11.82 -19.61
C VAL A 314 6.58 11.62 -20.47
N PRO A 315 6.55 12.00 -21.77
CA PRO A 315 5.38 11.73 -22.63
C PRO A 315 5.03 10.24 -22.74
N LEU A 316 6.04 9.35 -22.76
CA LEU A 316 5.88 7.90 -22.89
C LEU A 316 5.23 7.23 -21.67
N VAL A 317 5.21 7.90 -20.51
CA VAL A 317 4.61 7.40 -19.26
C VAL A 317 3.39 8.20 -18.80
N SER A 318 3.05 9.28 -19.50
CA SER A 318 2.04 10.29 -19.14
C SER A 318 0.64 9.78 -18.74
N ARG A 319 0.23 8.58 -19.19
CA ARG A 319 -1.08 7.98 -18.86
C ARG A 319 -1.04 7.02 -17.67
N ARG A 320 0.12 6.79 -17.06
CA ARG A 320 0.25 5.95 -15.86
C ARG A 320 -0.06 6.77 -14.61
N ARG A 321 -0.87 6.21 -13.71
CA ARG A 321 -1.30 6.86 -12.45
C ARG A 321 -0.13 7.38 -11.60
N GLN A 322 0.98 6.64 -11.54
CA GLN A 322 2.17 7.00 -10.74
C GLN A 322 3.15 7.95 -11.46
N ALA A 323 2.91 8.31 -12.74
CA ALA A 323 3.88 9.08 -13.52
C ALA A 323 4.16 10.46 -12.93
N ALA A 324 3.15 11.14 -12.38
CA ALA A 324 3.32 12.46 -11.79
C ALA A 324 4.20 12.43 -10.52
N ASP A 325 3.99 11.44 -9.64
CA ASP A 325 4.80 11.26 -8.42
C ASP A 325 6.23 10.84 -8.76
N LEU A 326 6.39 9.95 -9.74
CA LEU A 326 7.70 9.50 -10.23
C LEU A 326 8.48 10.63 -10.92
N CYS A 327 7.83 11.49 -11.71
CA CYS A 327 8.50 12.65 -12.30
C CYS A 327 8.90 13.67 -11.24
N ARG A 328 8.10 13.87 -10.18
CA ARG A 328 8.45 14.73 -9.04
C ARG A 328 9.67 14.21 -8.27
N SER A 329 9.73 12.91 -7.95
CA SER A 329 10.88 12.34 -7.22
C SER A 329 12.19 12.38 -8.01
N LEU A 330 12.11 12.46 -9.35
CA LEU A 330 13.22 12.64 -10.27
C LEU A 330 13.56 14.11 -10.60
N GLY A 331 12.77 15.09 -10.12
CA GLY A 331 12.96 16.51 -10.42
C GLY A 331 12.65 16.90 -11.87
N LEU A 332 11.72 16.20 -12.53
CA LEU A 332 11.35 16.38 -13.95
C LEU A 332 10.06 17.19 -14.15
N SER A 333 9.53 17.82 -13.10
CA SER A 333 8.25 18.56 -13.07
C SER A 333 8.41 20.00 -12.58
#